data_AF-A0A151I3Z3-F1
#
_entry.id   AF-A0A151I3Z3-F1
#
_cell.length_a   1.000
_cell.length_b   1.000
_cell.length_c   1.000
_cell.angle_alpha   90.00
_cell.angle_beta   90.00
_cell.angle_gamma   90.00
#
_symmetry.space_group_name_H-M   'P 1'
#
loop_
_entity.id
_entity.type
_entity.pdbx_description
1 polymer ?
#
loop_
_entity_poly.entity_id
_entity_poly.type
_entity_poly.pdbx_seq_one_letter_code
_entity_poly.pdbx_strand_id
1 'polypeptide(L)'
;MNSLNTRQYTIIIILQYVILLFDVCINSFASFARQHPTDLLVLYVIQDFCLIVALTLLLVNFFSTYIFQAGLIQLLYTRFRMTLVLCIIYMMLSISLHTWHISIHWSMPLKHYWTKEFHTLYSAHRTVAVLYYYFYKRASLRIGDPRFYKSSAWVQKQLSIP
;
A
#
# COMPACT_ATOMS: atom_id res chain seq x y z
N MET A 1 22.13 20.68 -7.60
CA MET A 1 20.93 19.82 -7.50
C MET A 1 20.76 19.17 -8.86
N ASN A 2 21.08 17.88 -9.06
CA ASN A 2 20.81 17.28 -10.38
C ASN A 2 19.31 17.10 -10.52
N SER A 3 18.70 17.86 -11.42
CA SER A 3 17.25 17.87 -11.70
C SER A 3 16.70 16.48 -12.02
N LEU A 4 17.55 15.59 -12.54
CA LEU A 4 17.24 14.21 -12.93
C LEU A 4 16.75 13.34 -11.76
N ASN A 5 17.40 13.37 -10.59
CA ASN A 5 16.99 12.53 -9.46
C ASN A 5 15.65 13.01 -8.86
N THR A 6 15.47 14.34 -8.71
CA THR A 6 14.22 14.91 -8.14
C THR A 6 13.00 14.55 -9.00
N ARG A 7 13.15 14.57 -10.34
CA ARG A 7 12.09 14.21 -11.27
C ARG A 7 11.70 12.73 -11.13
N GLN A 8 12.66 11.82 -11.01
CA GLN A 8 12.40 10.39 -10.81
C GLN A 8 11.64 10.13 -9.50
N TYR A 9 12.07 10.72 -8.38
CA TYR A 9 11.36 10.58 -7.11
C TYR A 9 9.93 11.13 -7.15
N THR A 10 9.75 12.29 -7.79
CA THR A 10 8.42 12.90 -7.95
C THR A 10 7.49 11.98 -8.74
N ILE A 11 7.98 11.36 -9.82
CA ILE A 11 7.21 10.39 -10.62
C ILE A 11 6.80 9.18 -9.77
N ILE A 12 7.72 8.62 -8.97
CA ILE A 12 7.42 7.46 -8.13
C ILE A 12 6.37 7.78 -7.07
N ILE A 13 6.46 8.95 -6.42
CA ILE A 13 5.45 9.38 -5.44
C ILE A 13 4.09 9.58 -6.13
N ILE A 14 4.05 10.27 -7.28
CA ILE A 14 2.80 10.46 -8.03
C ILE A 14 2.19 9.10 -8.39
N LEU A 15 2.99 8.15 -8.88
CA LEU A 15 2.53 6.81 -9.21
C LEU A 15 1.94 6.09 -7.98
N GLN A 16 2.62 6.14 -6.84
CA GLN A 16 2.12 5.56 -5.58
C GLN A 16 0.78 6.17 -5.14
N TYR A 17 0.60 7.49 -5.32
CA TYR A 17 -0.64 8.17 -4.99
C TYR A 17 -1.78 7.81 -5.95
N VAL A 18 -1.49 7.68 -7.26
CA VAL A 18 -2.48 7.23 -8.25
C VAL A 18 -2.95 5.81 -7.94
N ILE A 19 -2.03 4.91 -7.59
CA ILE A 19 -2.37 3.54 -7.19
C ILE A 19 -3.25 3.54 -5.93
N LEU A 20 -2.91 4.36 -4.92
CA LEU A 20 -3.68 4.44 -3.69
C LEU A 20 -5.07 5.06 -3.91
N LEU A 21 -5.18 6.04 -4.80
CA LEU A 21 -6.47 6.61 -5.20
C LEU A 21 -7.33 5.57 -5.92
N PHE A 22 -6.74 4.80 -6.83
CA PHE A 22 -7.41 3.71 -7.51
C PHE A 22 -7.97 2.68 -6.51
N ASP A 23 -7.17 2.26 -5.52
CA ASP A 23 -7.60 1.33 -4.47
C ASP A 23 -8.80 1.87 -3.67
N VAL A 24 -8.77 3.14 -3.28
CA VAL A 24 -9.90 3.82 -2.60
C VAL A 24 -11.15 3.82 -3.47
N CYS A 25 -11.00 4.10 -4.76
CA CYS A 25 -12.09 4.09 -5.73
C CYS A 25 -12.71 2.70 -5.85
N ILE A 26 -11.92 1.64 -6.08
CA ILE A 26 -12.47 0.28 -6.19
C ILE A 26 -13.13 -0.13 -4.88
N ASN A 27 -12.51 0.14 -3.74
CA ASN A 27 -13.14 -0.13 -2.46
C ASN A 27 -14.49 0.58 -2.31
N SER A 28 -14.63 1.82 -2.76
CA SER A 28 -15.87 2.57 -2.61
C SER A 28 -16.94 2.17 -3.62
N PHE A 29 -16.54 1.87 -4.86
CA PHE A 29 -17.45 1.72 -5.99
C PHE A 29 -17.63 0.28 -6.49
N ALA A 30 -16.84 -0.70 -6.04
CA ALA A 30 -16.96 -2.10 -6.49
C ALA A 30 -18.36 -2.69 -6.30
N SER A 31 -19.14 -2.18 -5.34
CA SER A 31 -20.52 -2.64 -5.12
C SER A 31 -21.44 -2.36 -6.31
N PHE A 32 -21.15 -1.33 -7.13
CA PHE A 32 -21.92 -1.03 -8.34
C PHE A 32 -21.73 -2.09 -9.43
N ALA A 33 -20.55 -2.72 -9.48
CA ALA A 33 -20.24 -3.79 -10.44
C ALA A 33 -20.83 -5.17 -10.03
N ARG A 34 -21.54 -5.29 -8.90
CA ARG A 34 -22.07 -6.57 -8.41
C ARG A 34 -23.04 -7.26 -9.40
N GLN A 35 -23.72 -6.49 -10.25
CA GLN A 35 -24.62 -7.03 -11.27
C GLN A 35 -23.89 -7.88 -12.31
N HIS A 36 -22.61 -7.61 -12.54
CA HIS A 36 -21.76 -8.29 -13.50
C HIS A 36 -20.58 -8.95 -12.75
N PRO A 37 -20.71 -10.23 -12.32
CA PRO A 37 -19.71 -10.89 -11.48
C PRO A 37 -18.34 -11.02 -12.17
N THR A 38 -18.30 -11.05 -13.50
CA THR A 38 -17.08 -11.03 -14.31
C THR A 38 -16.32 -9.71 -14.17
N ASP A 39 -17.02 -8.58 -14.27
CA ASP A 39 -16.40 -7.26 -14.19
C ASP A 39 -15.88 -7.00 -12.78
N LEU A 40 -16.65 -7.42 -11.78
CA LEU A 40 -16.25 -7.38 -10.38
C LEU A 40 -14.98 -8.20 -10.11
N LEU A 41 -14.88 -9.40 -10.68
CA LEU A 41 -13.68 -10.23 -10.58
C LEU A 41 -12.46 -9.52 -11.19
N VAL A 42 -12.61 -8.95 -12.38
CA VAL A 42 -11.54 -8.22 -13.06
C VAL A 42 -11.09 -7.02 -12.22
N LEU A 43 -12.01 -6.25 -11.65
CA LEU A 43 -11.69 -5.13 -10.77
C LEU A 43 -10.88 -5.57 -9.54
N TYR A 44 -11.25 -6.67 -8.89
CA TYR A 44 -10.51 -7.20 -7.75
C TYR A 44 -9.12 -7.71 -8.12
N VAL A 45 -8.97 -8.40 -9.25
CA VAL A 45 -7.66 -8.85 -9.72
C VAL A 45 -6.74 -7.66 -10.00
N ILE A 46 -7.24 -6.61 -10.65
CA ILE A 46 -6.48 -5.39 -10.92
C ILE A 46 -6.11 -4.69 -9.61
N GLN A 47 -7.05 -4.60 -8.66
CA GLN A 47 -6.81 -3.99 -7.35
C GLN A 47 -5.74 -4.73 -6.55
N ASP A 48 -5.81 -6.06 -6.47
CA ASP A 48 -4.82 -6.87 -5.74
C ASP A 48 -3.43 -6.78 -6.39
N PHE A 49 -3.37 -6.73 -7.72
CA PHE A 49 -2.13 -6.46 -8.45
C PHE A 49 -1.57 -5.06 -8.11
N CYS A 50 -2.41 -4.04 -8.11
CA CYS A 50 -2.04 -2.68 -7.72
C CYS A 50 -1.50 -2.62 -6.28
N LEU A 51 -2.06 -3.39 -5.34
CA LEU A 51 -1.55 -3.46 -3.96
C LEU A 51 -0.15 -4.10 -3.88
N ILE A 52 0.10 -5.15 -4.65
CA ILE A 52 1.43 -5.77 -4.76
C ILE A 52 2.43 -4.78 -5.34
N VAL A 53 2.07 -4.06 -6.40
CA VAL A 53 2.91 -3.02 -7.01
C VAL A 53 3.18 -1.90 -6.01
N ALA A 54 2.17 -1.44 -5.26
CA ALA A 54 2.33 -0.41 -4.23
C ALA A 54 3.31 -0.85 -3.14
N LEU A 55 3.22 -2.09 -2.65
CA LEU A 55 4.18 -2.63 -1.68
C LEU A 55 5.58 -2.72 -2.29
N THR A 56 5.70 -3.22 -3.53
CA THR A 56 6.98 -3.37 -4.22
C THR A 56 7.68 -2.03 -4.41
N LEU A 57 6.95 -0.99 -4.87
CA LEU A 57 7.48 0.37 -5.00
C LEU A 57 7.93 0.93 -3.64
N LEU A 58 7.18 0.67 -2.57
CA LEU A 58 7.56 1.08 -1.22
C LEU A 58 8.89 0.41 -0.79
N LEU A 59 9.03 -0.89 -1.03
CA LEU A 59 10.24 -1.66 -0.72
C LEU A 59 11.44 -1.24 -1.58
N VAL A 60 11.25 -1.02 -2.88
CA VAL A 60 12.31 -0.54 -3.77
C VAL A 60 12.82 0.83 -3.32
N ASN A 61 11.92 1.76 -2.99
CA ASN A 61 12.32 3.06 -2.45
C ASN A 61 13.06 2.92 -1.12
N PHE A 62 12.62 2.00 -0.26
CA PHE A 62 13.28 1.69 1.00
C PHE A 62 14.71 1.17 0.80
N PHE A 63 14.92 0.20 -0.09
CA PHE A 63 16.26 -0.33 -0.40
C PHE A 63 17.16 0.66 -1.13
N SER A 64 16.59 1.54 -1.95
CA SER A 64 17.33 2.59 -2.65
C SER A 64 17.85 3.67 -1.68
N THR A 65 17.35 3.72 -0.44
CA THR A 65 17.71 4.75 0.54
C THR A 65 19.13 4.54 1.09
N TYR A 66 19.90 5.64 1.23
CA TYR A 66 21.30 5.62 1.72
C TYR A 66 21.43 4.99 3.13
N ILE A 67 20.40 5.13 3.98
CA ILE A 67 20.36 4.50 5.31
C ILE A 67 20.46 2.97 5.23
N PHE A 68 19.86 2.35 4.20
CA PHE A 68 19.97 0.91 4.00
C PHE A 68 21.37 0.52 3.49
N GLN A 69 21.93 1.33 2.58
CA GLN A 69 23.29 1.15 2.07
C GLN A 69 24.38 1.36 3.13
N ALA A 70 24.13 2.22 4.13
CA ALA A 70 25.03 2.48 5.25
C ALA A 70 24.92 1.46 6.40
N GLY A 71 24.08 0.41 6.27
CA GLY A 71 23.94 -0.65 7.26
C GLY A 71 22.99 -0.36 8.44
N LEU A 72 22.32 0.79 8.46
CA LEU A 72 21.34 1.17 9.53
C LEU A 72 19.94 0.58 9.28
N ILE A 73 19.88 -0.69 8.88
CA ILE A 73 18.62 -1.41 8.59
C ILE A 73 17.70 -1.41 9.82
N GLN A 74 18.27 -1.55 11.02
CA GLN A 74 17.51 -1.64 12.26
C GLN A 74 16.77 -0.35 12.62
N LEU A 75 17.37 0.82 12.36
CA LEU A 75 16.71 2.12 12.58
C LEU A 75 15.54 2.31 11.61
N LEU A 76 15.75 1.94 10.35
CA LEU A 76 14.76 2.08 9.30
C LEU A 76 13.59 1.10 9.50
N TYR A 77 13.87 -0.15 9.86
CA TYR A 77 12.86 -1.13 10.25
C TYR A 77 12.03 -0.63 11.44
N THR A 78 12.65 -0.14 12.50
CA THR A 78 11.91 0.37 13.69
C THR A 78 10.94 1.50 13.32
N ARG A 79 11.30 2.34 12.34
CA ARG A 79 10.48 3.48 11.92
C ARG A 79 9.34 3.12 10.97
N PHE A 80 9.53 2.12 10.10
CA PHE A 80 8.58 1.77 9.03
C PHE A 80 7.90 0.40 9.20
N ARG A 81 8.27 -0.38 10.23
CA ARG A 81 7.68 -1.70 10.53
C ARG A 81 6.17 -1.65 10.58
N MET A 82 5.59 -0.62 11.19
CA MET A 82 4.14 -0.46 11.27
C MET A 82 3.49 -0.36 9.88
N THR A 83 4.08 0.40 8.96
CA THR A 83 3.58 0.51 7.59
C THR A 83 3.70 -0.82 6.85
N LEU A 84 4.84 -1.52 6.96
CA LEU A 84 5.03 -2.81 6.28
C LEU A 84 4.05 -3.88 6.79
N VAL A 85 3.88 -3.98 8.10
CA VAL A 85 2.92 -4.90 8.73
C VAL A 85 1.50 -4.56 8.28
N LEU A 86 1.13 -3.28 8.26
CA LEU A 86 -0.18 -2.84 7.76
C LEU A 86 -0.39 -3.18 6.29
N CYS A 87 0.61 -3.02 5.42
CA CYS A 87 0.51 -3.42 4.01
C CYS A 87 0.20 -4.91 3.87
N ILE A 88 0.90 -5.77 4.63
CA ILE A 88 0.71 -7.22 4.57
C ILE A 88 -0.68 -7.60 5.09
N ILE A 89 -1.06 -7.10 6.26
CA ILE A 89 -2.39 -7.38 6.85
C ILE A 89 -3.49 -6.92 5.92
N TYR A 90 -3.36 -5.72 5.34
CA TYR A 90 -4.35 -5.17 4.43
C TYR A 90 -4.50 -6.01 3.16
N MET A 91 -3.40 -6.40 2.51
CA MET A 91 -3.45 -7.29 1.35
C MET A 91 -4.11 -8.63 1.67
N MET A 92 -3.78 -9.25 2.81
CA MET A 92 -4.40 -10.53 3.20
C MET A 92 -5.91 -10.40 3.42
N LEU A 93 -6.34 -9.32 4.07
CA LEU A 93 -7.76 -9.02 4.27
C LEU A 93 -8.46 -8.73 2.94
N SER A 94 -7.82 -7.99 2.03
CA SER A 94 -8.33 -7.68 0.68
C SER A 94 -8.59 -8.95 -0.12
N ILE A 95 -7.58 -9.80 -0.28
CA ILE A 95 -7.68 -11.07 -1.02
C ILE A 95 -8.75 -11.99 -0.41
N SER A 96 -8.80 -12.07 0.93
CA SER A 96 -9.78 -12.89 1.65
C SER A 96 -11.20 -12.38 1.40
N LEU A 97 -11.41 -11.06 1.45
CA LEU A 97 -12.71 -10.45 1.18
C LEU A 97 -13.13 -10.62 -0.28
N HIS A 98 -12.22 -10.42 -1.24
CA HIS A 98 -12.47 -10.60 -2.66
C HIS A 98 -12.87 -12.04 -2.99
N THR A 99 -12.10 -13.01 -2.50
CA THR A 99 -12.37 -14.44 -2.71
C THR A 99 -13.73 -14.83 -2.15
N TRP A 100 -14.06 -14.37 -0.93
CA TRP A 100 -15.35 -14.66 -0.31
C TRP A 100 -16.51 -13.99 -1.04
N HIS A 101 -16.38 -12.71 -1.40
CA HIS A 101 -17.43 -11.95 -2.08
C HIS A 101 -17.76 -12.56 -3.46
N ILE A 102 -16.74 -12.93 -4.23
CA ILE A 102 -16.93 -13.63 -5.51
C ILE A 102 -17.57 -15.01 -5.30
N SER A 103 -17.12 -15.78 -4.31
CA SER A 103 -17.68 -17.11 -4.03
C SER A 103 -19.19 -17.07 -3.74
N ILE A 104 -19.67 -16.03 -3.04
CA ILE A 104 -21.12 -15.85 -2.76
C ILE A 104 -21.89 -15.43 -4.03
N HIS A 105 -21.36 -14.47 -4.79
CA HIS A 105 -22.10 -13.80 -5.86
C HIS A 105 -21.91 -14.42 -7.25
N TRP A 106 -21.01 -15.40 -7.42
CA TRP A 106 -20.74 -16.04 -8.70
C TRP A 106 -21.97 -16.69 -9.34
N SER A 107 -22.69 -17.51 -8.58
CA SER A 107 -23.86 -18.25 -9.09
C SER A 107 -25.17 -17.48 -8.96
N MET A 108 -25.27 -16.52 -8.03
CA MET A 108 -26.49 -15.75 -7.76
C MET A 108 -26.14 -14.28 -7.42
N PRO A 109 -25.85 -13.43 -8.42
CA PRO A 109 -25.30 -12.09 -8.20
C PRO A 109 -26.21 -11.15 -7.37
N LEU A 110 -27.53 -11.35 -7.46
CA LEU A 110 -28.52 -10.50 -6.77
C LEU A 110 -29.02 -11.07 -5.44
N LYS A 111 -28.58 -12.27 -5.03
CA LYS A 111 -29.05 -12.87 -3.78
C LYS A 111 -28.40 -12.17 -2.59
N HIS A 112 -29.23 -11.60 -1.72
CA HIS A 112 -28.78 -10.86 -0.53
C HIS A 112 -28.36 -11.81 0.59
N TYR A 113 -27.29 -12.58 0.38
CA TYR A 113 -26.79 -13.54 1.37
C TYR A 113 -25.50 -13.02 2.01
N TRP A 114 -25.65 -12.15 3.01
CA TRP A 114 -24.55 -11.61 3.80
C TRP A 114 -24.47 -12.36 5.12
N THR A 115 -23.51 -13.26 5.26
CA THR A 115 -23.27 -13.96 6.53
C THR A 115 -22.69 -12.99 7.57
N LYS A 116 -22.93 -13.26 8.87
CA LYS A 116 -22.38 -12.44 9.97
C LYS A 116 -20.85 -12.36 9.90
N GLU A 117 -20.21 -13.45 9.51
CA GLU A 117 -18.77 -13.56 9.32
C GLU A 117 -18.28 -12.64 8.19
N PHE A 118 -18.96 -12.66 7.04
CA PHE A 118 -18.63 -11.80 5.91
C PHE A 118 -18.77 -10.32 6.28
N HIS A 119 -19.81 -9.94 7.02
CA HIS A 119 -20.00 -8.56 7.49
C HIS A 119 -18.90 -8.12 8.46
N THR A 120 -18.46 -9.04 9.33
CA THR A 120 -17.35 -8.79 10.27
C THR A 120 -16.03 -8.59 9.54
N LEU A 121 -15.73 -9.46 8.57
CA LEU A 121 -14.54 -9.35 7.71
C LEU A 121 -14.57 -8.04 6.89
N TYR A 122 -15.72 -7.70 6.32
CA TYR A 122 -15.90 -6.46 5.58
C TYR A 122 -15.65 -5.23 6.46
N SER A 123 -16.22 -5.18 7.66
CA SER A 123 -16.00 -4.08 8.61
C SER A 123 -14.54 -3.98 9.07
N ALA A 124 -13.90 -5.11 9.36
CA ALA A 124 -12.49 -5.16 9.72
C ALA A 124 -11.61 -4.65 8.57
N HIS A 125 -11.86 -5.11 7.35
CA HIS A 125 -11.15 -4.65 6.16
C HIS A 125 -11.28 -3.13 5.97
N ARG A 126 -12.49 -2.56 6.11
CA ARG A 126 -12.70 -1.10 6.00
C ARG A 126 -11.95 -0.31 7.05
N THR A 127 -11.91 -0.81 8.28
CA THR A 127 -11.18 -0.16 9.37
C THR A 127 -9.67 -0.18 9.12
N VAL A 128 -9.14 -1.32 8.69
CA VAL A 128 -7.72 -1.47 8.34
C VAL A 128 -7.36 -0.64 7.11
N ALA A 129 -8.25 -0.53 6.11
CA ALA A 129 -8.03 0.28 4.91
C ALA A 129 -7.72 1.74 5.25
N VAL A 130 -8.48 2.36 6.15
CA VAL A 130 -8.24 3.76 6.59
C VAL A 130 -6.85 3.91 7.21
N LEU A 131 -6.46 2.97 8.08
CA LEU A 131 -5.13 2.95 8.68
C LEU A 131 -4.04 2.77 7.62
N TYR A 132 -4.23 1.80 6.72
CA TYR A 132 -3.32 1.54 5.60
C TYR A 132 -3.10 2.80 4.77
N TYR A 133 -4.17 3.48 4.33
CA TYR A 133 -4.05 4.71 3.53
C TYR A 133 -3.26 5.81 4.24
N TYR A 134 -3.55 6.03 5.53
CA TYR A 134 -2.85 7.03 6.33
C TYR A 134 -1.35 6.70 6.47
N PHE A 135 -1.03 5.48 6.89
CA PHE A 135 0.35 5.07 7.14
C PHE A 135 1.16 4.90 5.86
N TYR A 136 0.55 4.41 4.79
CA TYR A 136 1.20 4.26 3.48
C TYR A 136 1.52 5.64 2.89
N LYS A 137 0.55 6.57 2.86
CA LYS A 137 0.77 7.95 2.41
C LYS A 137 1.90 8.62 3.19
N ARG A 138 1.88 8.50 4.51
CA ARG A 138 2.92 9.07 5.39
C ARG A 138 4.28 8.44 5.13
N ALA A 139 4.35 7.14 4.87
CA ALA A 139 5.60 6.45 4.58
C ALA A 139 6.16 6.85 3.21
N SER A 140 5.32 6.88 2.18
CA SER A 140 5.67 7.32 0.82
C SER A 140 6.29 8.73 0.83
N LEU A 141 5.67 9.68 1.52
CA LEU A 141 6.21 11.05 1.65
C LEU A 141 7.52 11.11 2.45
N ARG A 142 7.63 10.33 3.54
CA ARG A 142 8.84 10.30 4.37
C ARG A 142 10.03 9.70 3.64
N ILE A 143 9.80 8.63 2.88
CA ILE A 143 10.85 7.98 2.10
C ILE A 143 11.22 8.85 0.91
N GLY A 144 10.25 9.56 0.31
CA GLY A 144 10.47 10.51 -0.76
C GLY A 144 11.27 11.77 -0.39
N ASP A 145 11.62 11.98 0.88
CA ASP A 145 12.45 13.12 1.28
C ASP A 145 13.91 12.91 0.81
N PRO A 146 14.44 13.76 -0.08
CA PRO A 146 15.79 13.62 -0.65
C PRO A 146 16.91 13.66 0.41
N ARG A 147 16.62 14.07 1.65
CA ARG A 147 17.55 14.02 2.78
C ARG A 147 18.01 12.60 3.13
N PHE A 148 17.22 11.57 2.80
CA PHE A 148 17.58 10.17 3.06
C PHE A 148 18.49 9.54 2.00
N TYR A 149 18.68 10.18 0.84
CA TYR A 149 19.47 9.64 -0.28
C TYR A 149 20.85 10.29 -0.46
N LYS A 150 21.09 11.43 0.21
CA LYS A 150 22.43 12.01 0.31
C LYS A 150 23.05 11.61 1.63
N SER A 151 24.38 11.46 1.66
CA SER A 151 25.17 11.51 2.89
C SER A 151 24.85 12.84 3.58
N SER A 152 23.80 12.84 4.38
CA SER A 152 23.34 14.06 5.03
C SER A 152 24.31 14.34 6.16
N ALA A 153 24.59 15.62 6.40
CA ALA A 153 25.41 16.07 7.52
C ALA A 153 24.97 15.44 8.87
N TRP A 154 23.74 14.92 8.98
CA TRP A 154 23.25 14.14 10.11
C TRP A 154 23.88 12.75 10.26
N VAL A 155 24.05 12.00 9.16
CA VAL A 155 24.79 10.71 9.17
C VAL A 155 26.26 10.94 9.44
N GLN A 156 26.83 12.00 8.85
CA GLN A 156 28.20 12.42 9.15
C GLN A 156 28.36 12.80 10.63
N LYS A 157 27.37 13.46 11.24
CA LYS A 157 27.36 13.83 12.68
C LYS A 157 27.18 12.64 13.62
N GLN A 158 26.50 11.57 13.19
CA GLN A 158 26.39 10.33 13.96
C GLN A 158 27.64 9.43 13.82
N LEU A 159 28.31 9.46 12.68
CA LEU A 159 29.57 8.73 12.45
C LEU A 159 30.80 9.48 12.96
N SER A 160 30.70 10.80 13.19
CA SER A 160 31.78 11.64 13.71
C SER A 160 31.78 11.79 15.24
N ILE A 161 31.12 10.88 15.97
CA ILE A 161 31.25 10.83 17.43
C ILE A 161 32.58 10.10 17.70
N PRO A 162 33.54 10.72 18.43
CA PRO A 162 34.83 10.10 18.75
C PRO A 162 34.70 8.86 19.63
#